data_AF-A0A1V4XE07-F1
#
_entry.id   AF-A0A1V4XE07-F1
#
_cell.length_a   1.000
_cell.length_b   1.000
_cell.length_c   1.000
_cell.angle_alpha   90.00
_cell.angle_beta   90.00
_cell.angle_gamma   90.00
#
_symmetry.space_group_name_H-M   'P 1'
#
loop_
_entity.id
_entity.type
_entity.pdbx_description
1 polymer ?
#
loop_
_entity_poly.entity_id
_entity_poly.type
_entity_poly.pdbx_seq_one_letter_code
_entity_poly.pdbx_strand_id
1 'polypeptide(L)'
;MPASFMSAITPILSGMELVKVPIKATDTWVELSDQLITYEIDMMKNINDAAWNTTHQLLPWAGPLSHNGISKFLDICQESADRLLKHTKESITTNFDRFHQERQGELEFIKLFTEEVPCQDWSIRDASRHVLLDLPSLKLIDISAKAPHSVQNYTVVFAPRAGHHSNIAEQTAIYMRDQGLTRMAVVEQKCAEDIPLFVDGKRHHEDFENQIEQYRQVLEHVRKLTGHPAHLVAICQPGPLLMMTLILNPDLGKTFGSAGSPMHTEAEHGYLTDFARVMGEDYIDKLISLFCHTVSDEHVGVGRKCFDGRIHVLGFYLLGMDQHLANFNNLLSDLRHGNQEAAERQKVFYQWYNYVLHFPVSFIQDTYKKIFIRNELIHGTLEIGGRKIGIQDYPASVPIWALGGTADQICPPGQATGHMDLLDSVAPEDKLTMTCDGGHMALFRSQRILKDYYSRIVAFLLERSDKRKRG
;
A
#
# COMPACT_ATOMS: atom_id res chain seq x y z
N MET A 1 1.21 3.07 -19.86
CA MET A 1 1.63 2.75 -18.47
C MET A 1 0.89 3.70 -17.53
N PRO A 2 0.40 3.25 -16.37
CA PRO A 2 -0.42 4.10 -15.50
C PRO A 2 0.36 5.33 -15.05
N ALA A 3 -0.32 6.47 -15.07
CA ALA A 3 0.29 7.75 -14.81
C ALA A 3 0.66 7.87 -13.32
N SER A 4 1.87 8.34 -13.01
CA SER A 4 2.17 8.85 -11.66
C SER A 4 1.23 10.01 -11.34
N PHE A 5 0.77 10.11 -10.09
CA PHE A 5 0.03 11.29 -9.62
C PHE A 5 0.79 12.59 -9.97
N MET A 6 2.11 12.57 -9.84
CA MET A 6 2.95 13.73 -10.08
C MET A 6 2.86 14.25 -11.52
N SER A 7 2.48 13.41 -12.49
CA SER A 7 2.28 13.82 -13.89
C SER A 7 1.18 14.88 -14.06
N ALA A 8 0.25 14.98 -13.11
CA ALA A 8 -0.78 16.03 -13.09
C ALA A 8 -0.26 17.39 -12.58
N ILE A 9 0.97 17.45 -12.03
CA ILE A 9 1.55 18.66 -11.44
C ILE A 9 2.93 18.97 -12.05
N THR A 10 2.98 18.99 -13.39
CA THR A 10 4.21 19.15 -14.19
C THR A 10 5.12 20.33 -13.76
N PRO A 11 4.61 21.53 -13.41
CA PRO A 11 5.49 22.63 -13.00
C PRO A 11 6.28 22.36 -11.72
N ILE A 12 5.68 21.66 -10.75
CA ILE A 12 6.38 21.29 -9.49
C ILE A 12 7.44 20.23 -9.79
N LEU A 13 7.11 19.24 -10.64
CA LEU A 13 8.05 18.22 -11.09
C LEU A 13 9.31 18.80 -11.74
N SER A 14 9.15 19.75 -12.66
CA SER A 14 10.29 20.38 -13.33
C SER A 14 11.19 21.14 -12.35
N GLY A 15 10.61 21.80 -11.35
CA GLY A 15 11.38 22.45 -10.28
C GLY A 15 12.18 21.46 -9.45
N MET A 16 11.58 20.33 -9.06
CA MET A 16 12.26 19.28 -8.29
C MET A 16 13.39 18.60 -9.08
N GLU A 17 13.19 18.37 -10.38
CA GLU A 17 14.23 17.82 -11.25
C GLU A 17 15.46 18.74 -11.34
N LEU A 18 15.24 20.05 -11.45
CA LEU A 18 16.34 21.03 -11.49
C LEU A 18 17.17 21.02 -10.20
N VAL A 19 16.56 20.69 -9.05
CA VAL A 19 17.24 20.61 -7.75
C VAL A 19 18.20 19.40 -7.68
N LYS A 20 18.01 18.34 -8.48
CA LYS A 20 18.93 17.19 -8.49
C LYS A 20 20.35 17.57 -8.93
N VAL A 21 20.48 18.51 -9.87
CA VAL A 21 21.78 18.89 -10.46
C VAL A 21 22.75 19.47 -9.41
N PRO A 22 22.40 20.52 -8.64
CA PRO A 22 23.30 21.04 -7.62
C PRO A 22 23.56 20.04 -6.49
N ILE A 23 22.60 19.18 -6.13
CA ILE A 23 22.79 18.16 -5.10
C ILE A 23 23.81 17.11 -5.56
N LYS A 24 23.67 16.57 -6.79
CA LYS A 24 24.64 15.65 -7.38
C LYS A 24 26.04 16.26 -7.47
N ALA A 25 26.14 17.51 -7.91
CA ALA A 25 27.42 18.21 -7.98
C ALA A 25 28.08 18.35 -6.59
N THR A 26 27.28 18.66 -5.56
CA THR A 26 27.76 18.74 -4.17
C THR A 26 28.21 17.38 -3.67
N ASP A 27 27.45 16.32 -3.94
CA ASP A 27 27.77 14.95 -3.56
C ASP A 27 29.10 14.46 -4.18
N THR A 28 29.26 14.66 -5.50
CA THR A 28 30.52 14.36 -6.18
C THR A 28 31.69 15.17 -5.63
N TRP A 29 31.47 16.42 -5.22
CA TRP A 29 32.50 17.24 -4.60
C TRP A 29 32.88 16.73 -3.20
N VAL A 30 31.91 16.26 -2.41
CA VAL A 30 32.11 15.61 -1.11
C VAL A 30 32.94 14.32 -1.27
N GLU A 31 32.57 13.45 -2.21
CA GLU A 31 33.32 12.21 -2.51
C GLU A 31 34.77 12.50 -2.95
N LEU A 32 34.96 13.47 -3.85
CA LEU A 32 36.30 13.85 -4.32
C LEU A 32 37.13 14.45 -3.17
N SER A 33 36.52 15.26 -2.32
CA SER A 33 37.20 15.87 -1.17
C SER A 33 37.61 14.83 -0.14
N ASP A 34 36.75 13.83 0.13
CA ASP A 34 37.07 12.71 1.01
C ASP A 34 38.26 11.89 0.49
N GLN A 35 38.25 11.56 -0.81
CA GLN A 35 39.35 10.85 -1.46
C GLN A 35 40.67 11.64 -1.41
N LEU A 36 40.62 12.95 -1.70
CA LEU A 36 41.80 13.82 -1.67
C LEU A 36 42.39 13.92 -0.26
N ILE A 37 41.56 14.18 0.75
CA ILE A 37 42.05 14.32 2.13
C ILE A 37 42.53 12.98 2.69
N THR A 38 41.84 11.88 2.39
CA THR A 38 42.30 10.52 2.70
C THR A 38 43.69 10.26 2.12
N TYR A 39 43.90 10.62 0.85
CA TYR A 39 45.19 10.50 0.18
C TYR A 39 46.27 11.39 0.82
N GLU A 40 45.96 12.64 1.16
CA GLU A 40 46.89 13.55 1.85
C GLU A 40 47.31 13.00 3.22
N ILE A 41 46.38 12.45 4.00
CA ILE A 41 46.68 11.85 5.31
C ILE A 41 47.55 10.60 5.16
N ASP A 42 47.25 9.74 4.18
CA ASP A 42 48.05 8.55 3.91
C ASP A 42 49.46 8.92 3.41
N MET A 43 49.59 9.98 2.61
CA MET A 43 50.88 10.54 2.22
C MET A 43 51.65 11.10 3.43
N MET A 44 51.00 11.85 4.32
CA MET A 44 51.62 12.35 5.56
C MET A 44 52.11 11.21 6.43
N LYS A 45 51.32 10.15 6.56
CA LYS A 45 51.71 8.93 7.28
C LYS A 45 52.95 8.28 6.66
N ASN A 46 52.97 8.08 5.34
CA ASN A 46 54.12 7.49 4.64
C ASN A 46 55.40 8.33 4.80
N ILE A 47 55.29 9.66 4.75
CA ILE A 47 56.42 10.58 5.00
C ILE A 47 56.89 10.47 6.46
N ASN A 48 55.96 10.44 7.42
CA ASN A 48 56.25 10.28 8.84
C ASN A 48 56.96 8.94 9.11
N ASP A 49 56.46 7.84 8.55
CA ASP A 49 57.07 6.51 8.66
C ASP A 49 58.48 6.49 8.05
N ALA A 50 58.70 7.14 6.91
CA ALA A 50 60.03 7.26 6.30
C ALA A 50 61.00 8.07 7.17
N ALA A 51 60.52 9.17 7.79
CA ALA A 51 61.30 9.99 8.70
C ALA A 51 61.67 9.23 9.98
N TRP A 52 60.72 8.50 10.57
CA TRP A 52 60.98 7.63 11.73
C TRP A 52 61.99 6.54 11.39
N ASN A 53 61.79 5.81 10.29
CA ASN A 53 62.72 4.78 9.83
C ASN A 53 64.14 5.32 9.65
N THR A 54 64.27 6.50 9.05
CA THR A 54 65.58 7.17 8.88
C THR A 54 66.19 7.56 10.22
N THR A 55 65.39 8.10 11.14
CA THR A 55 65.84 8.45 12.50
C THR A 55 66.32 7.23 13.28
N HIS A 56 65.59 6.11 13.21
CA HIS A 56 66.00 4.85 13.82
C HIS A 56 67.30 4.28 13.21
N GLN A 57 67.51 4.44 11.90
CA GLN A 57 68.74 4.01 11.22
C GLN A 57 69.98 4.85 11.60
N LEU A 58 69.79 6.15 11.89
CA LEU A 58 70.86 7.06 12.27
C LEU A 58 71.15 7.03 13.78
N LEU A 59 70.23 6.54 14.61
CA LEU A 59 70.36 6.44 16.07
C LEU A 59 71.65 5.75 16.57
N PRO A 60 72.15 4.66 15.94
CA PRO A 60 73.39 4.00 16.35
C PRO A 60 74.64 4.86 16.15
N TRP A 61 74.57 5.90 15.32
CA TRP A 61 75.70 6.79 14.98
C TRP A 61 75.82 7.98 15.94
N ALA A 62 74.85 8.16 16.85
CA ALA A 62 74.77 9.28 17.80
C ALA A 62 75.52 9.06 19.14
N GLY A 63 76.16 7.90 19.34
CA GLY A 63 77.05 7.61 20.47
C GLY A 63 76.47 6.68 21.57
N PRO A 64 77.32 6.11 22.45
CA PRO A 64 77.04 4.86 23.18
C PRO A 64 76.15 4.97 24.43
N LEU A 65 75.77 6.19 24.84
CA LEU A 65 75.09 6.42 26.11
C LEU A 65 73.60 6.69 25.84
N SER A 66 72.77 5.65 26.07
CA SER A 66 71.28 5.64 26.14
C SER A 66 70.45 5.13 24.94
N HIS A 67 70.98 4.24 24.09
CA HIS A 67 70.25 3.66 22.95
C HIS A 67 68.85 3.09 23.27
N ASN A 68 68.68 2.36 24.38
CA ASN A 68 67.38 1.75 24.73
C ASN A 68 66.31 2.75 25.21
N GLY A 69 66.73 3.79 25.95
CA GLY A 69 65.79 4.79 26.49
C GLY A 69 65.28 5.74 25.40
N ILE A 70 66.18 6.16 24.51
CA ILE A 70 65.85 7.03 23.37
C ILE A 70 65.01 6.27 22.36
N SER A 71 65.37 5.04 21.97
CA SER A 71 64.55 4.24 21.02
C SER A 71 63.12 4.06 21.53
N LYS A 72 62.95 3.67 22.80
CA LYS A 72 61.62 3.49 23.40
C LYS A 72 60.82 4.79 23.46
N PHE A 73 61.49 5.93 23.68
CA PHE A 73 60.83 7.25 23.63
C PHE A 73 60.40 7.61 22.20
N LEU A 74 61.22 7.32 21.19
CA LEU A 74 60.87 7.52 19.79
C LEU A 74 59.71 6.62 19.35
N ASP A 75 59.68 5.36 19.78
CA ASP A 75 58.57 4.43 19.51
C ASP A 75 57.25 4.98 20.06
N ILE A 76 57.26 5.52 21.29
CA ILE A 76 56.08 6.15 21.93
C ILE A 76 55.64 7.39 21.14
N CYS A 77 56.58 8.21 20.67
CA CYS A 77 56.29 9.39 19.84
C CYS A 77 55.70 9.01 18.48
N GLN A 78 56.24 7.98 17.82
CA GLN A 78 55.70 7.44 16.57
C GLN A 78 54.29 6.89 16.77
N GLU A 79 54.07 6.06 17.80
CA GLU A 79 52.75 5.50 18.10
C GLU A 79 51.72 6.59 18.42
N SER A 80 52.13 7.64 19.12
CA SER A 80 51.26 8.80 19.41
C SER A 80 50.90 9.58 18.14
N ALA A 81 51.86 9.78 17.23
CA ALA A 81 51.63 10.43 15.94
C ALA A 81 50.69 9.61 15.05
N ASP A 82 50.87 8.28 15.00
CA ASP A 82 50.02 7.37 14.25
C ASP A 82 48.57 7.37 14.77
N ARG A 83 48.40 7.37 16.10
CA ARG A 83 47.06 7.48 16.70
C ARG A 83 46.40 8.81 16.36
N LEU A 84 47.15 9.92 16.36
CA LEU A 84 46.62 11.24 16.01
C LEU A 84 46.20 11.29 14.55
N LEU A 85 47.04 10.81 13.62
CA LEU A 85 46.72 10.75 12.19
C LEU A 85 45.51 9.85 11.93
N LYS A 86 45.45 8.67 12.58
CA LYS A 86 44.31 7.76 12.49
C LYS A 86 43.02 8.41 12.99
N HIS A 87 43.03 9.02 14.18
CA HIS A 87 41.84 9.70 14.71
C HIS A 87 41.41 10.89 13.85
N THR A 88 42.37 11.63 13.29
CA THR A 88 42.09 12.75 12.38
C THR A 88 41.44 12.23 11.10
N LYS A 89 41.97 11.15 10.53
CA LYS A 89 41.38 10.46 9.37
C LYS A 89 39.95 10.03 9.66
N GLU A 90 39.75 9.24 10.71
CA GLU A 90 38.44 8.73 11.11
C GLU A 90 37.43 9.87 11.36
N SER A 91 37.85 10.95 12.03
CA SER A 91 36.96 12.09 12.30
C SER A 91 36.57 12.85 11.03
N ILE A 92 37.49 12.98 10.07
CA ILE A 92 37.23 13.67 8.81
C ILE A 92 36.37 12.80 7.89
N THR A 93 36.72 11.53 7.69
CA THR A 93 35.97 10.60 6.85
C THR A 93 34.55 10.42 7.39
N THR A 94 34.38 10.29 8.71
CA THR A 94 33.03 10.19 9.32
C THR A 94 32.16 11.42 9.00
N ASN A 95 32.75 12.63 8.95
CA ASN A 95 32.01 13.82 8.56
C ASN A 95 31.65 13.78 7.07
N PHE A 96 32.56 13.39 6.19
CA PHE A 96 32.28 13.22 4.76
C PHE A 96 31.25 12.14 4.49
N ASP A 97 31.35 10.97 5.12
CA ASP A 97 30.36 9.89 5.06
C ASP A 97 28.97 10.39 5.45
N ARG A 98 28.86 11.17 6.53
CA ARG A 98 27.59 11.78 6.93
C ARG A 98 27.08 12.75 5.86
N PHE A 99 27.92 13.64 5.32
CA PHE A 99 27.51 14.56 4.26
C PHE A 99 27.06 13.83 3.00
N HIS A 100 27.80 12.79 2.60
CA HIS A 100 27.45 11.93 1.47
C HIS A 100 26.10 11.25 1.70
N GLN A 101 25.90 10.64 2.87
CA GLN A 101 24.61 10.04 3.25
C GLN A 101 23.46 11.06 3.21
N GLU A 102 23.69 12.29 3.66
CA GLU A 102 22.68 13.35 3.57
C GLU A 102 22.34 13.73 2.12
N ARG A 103 23.35 13.92 1.27
CA ARG A 103 23.14 14.26 -0.15
C ARG A 103 22.45 13.12 -0.90
N GLN A 104 22.88 11.88 -0.69
CA GLN A 104 22.24 10.69 -1.25
C GLN A 104 20.80 10.55 -0.77
N GLY A 105 20.54 10.79 0.51
CA GLY A 105 19.20 10.77 1.07
C GLY A 105 18.27 11.82 0.43
N GLU A 106 18.75 13.04 0.19
CA GLU A 106 17.99 14.07 -0.53
C GLU A 106 17.72 13.68 -1.98
N LEU A 107 18.70 13.09 -2.69
CA LEU A 107 18.51 12.60 -4.05
C LEU A 107 17.44 11.52 -4.09
N GLU A 108 17.52 10.52 -3.22
CA GLU A 108 16.53 9.44 -3.11
C GLU A 108 15.12 9.98 -2.81
N PHE A 109 15.01 11.00 -1.95
CA PHE A 109 13.74 11.65 -1.67
C PHE A 109 13.16 12.34 -2.92
N ILE A 110 13.97 13.07 -3.69
CA ILE A 110 13.51 13.73 -4.91
C ILE A 110 13.13 12.69 -5.98
N LYS A 111 13.90 11.60 -6.11
CA LYS A 111 13.61 10.51 -7.05
C LYS A 111 12.21 9.93 -6.84
N LEU A 112 11.75 9.81 -5.60
CA LEU A 112 10.39 9.32 -5.28
C LEU A 112 9.28 10.04 -6.05
N PHE A 113 9.44 11.32 -6.32
CA PHE A 113 8.42 12.15 -6.99
C PHE A 113 8.67 12.29 -8.48
N THR A 114 9.92 12.21 -8.89
CA THR A 114 10.36 12.63 -10.22
C THR A 114 10.63 11.47 -11.17
N GLU A 115 10.98 10.29 -10.64
CA GLU A 115 11.17 9.09 -11.44
C GLU A 115 9.84 8.37 -11.69
N GLU A 116 9.82 7.49 -12.70
CA GLU A 116 8.66 6.67 -12.97
C GLU A 116 8.34 5.77 -11.77
N VAL A 117 7.07 5.74 -11.39
CA VAL A 117 6.60 4.91 -10.29
C VAL A 117 6.73 3.43 -10.73
N PRO A 118 7.39 2.57 -9.94
CA PRO A 118 7.54 1.18 -10.30
C PRO A 118 6.17 0.51 -10.43
N CYS A 119 6.04 -0.39 -11.42
CA CYS A 119 4.85 -1.18 -11.62
C CYS A 119 4.45 -1.88 -10.31
N GLN A 120 3.22 -1.64 -9.88
CA GLN A 120 2.68 -2.28 -8.68
C GLN A 120 2.07 -3.63 -9.07
N ASP A 121 2.46 -4.67 -8.35
CA ASP A 121 1.89 -6.00 -8.46
C ASP A 121 1.89 -6.71 -7.11
N TRP A 122 1.55 -8.01 -7.12
CA TRP A 122 1.53 -8.89 -5.94
C TRP A 122 2.84 -9.67 -5.75
N SER A 123 3.90 -9.33 -6.49
CA SER A 123 5.14 -10.11 -6.52
C SER A 123 6.04 -9.88 -5.30
N ILE A 124 5.76 -8.86 -4.49
CA ILE A 124 6.66 -8.41 -3.41
C ILE A 124 6.86 -9.49 -2.33
N ARG A 125 5.94 -10.48 -2.21
CA ARG A 125 6.08 -11.57 -1.23
C ARG A 125 5.81 -12.99 -1.73
N ASP A 126 5.14 -13.16 -2.87
CA ASP A 126 4.88 -14.49 -3.43
C ASP A 126 5.05 -14.48 -4.96
N ALA A 127 6.15 -15.09 -5.43
CA ALA A 127 6.47 -15.15 -6.86
C ALA A 127 5.51 -16.06 -7.67
N SER A 128 4.63 -16.82 -7.02
CA SER A 128 3.63 -17.66 -7.71
C SER A 128 2.31 -16.93 -7.95
N ARG A 129 2.28 -16.03 -8.94
CA ARG A 129 1.03 -15.42 -9.41
C ARG A 129 0.26 -16.43 -10.28
N HIS A 130 -0.65 -17.19 -9.67
CA HIS A 130 -1.56 -18.05 -10.42
C HIS A 130 -2.91 -17.36 -10.58
N VAL A 131 -3.16 -16.81 -11.77
CA VAL A 131 -4.46 -16.22 -12.12
C VAL A 131 -5.46 -17.35 -12.34
N LEU A 132 -6.45 -17.47 -11.45
CA LEU A 132 -7.53 -18.46 -11.54
C LEU A 132 -8.60 -18.04 -12.54
N LEU A 133 -8.87 -16.74 -12.61
CA LEU A 133 -9.89 -16.16 -13.48
C LEU A 133 -9.47 -14.75 -13.90
N ASP A 134 -9.60 -14.45 -15.19
CA ASP A 134 -9.36 -13.12 -15.76
C ASP A 134 -10.66 -12.61 -16.38
N LEU A 135 -11.37 -11.74 -15.68
CA LEU A 135 -12.63 -11.13 -16.11
C LEU A 135 -12.37 -9.74 -16.68
N PRO A 136 -13.33 -9.14 -17.42
CA PRO A 136 -13.12 -7.83 -18.05
C PRO A 136 -12.57 -6.75 -17.12
N SER A 137 -13.07 -6.67 -15.88
CA SER A 137 -12.72 -5.62 -14.91
C SER A 137 -11.78 -6.03 -13.79
N LEU A 138 -11.58 -7.34 -13.59
CA LEU A 138 -10.90 -7.87 -12.41
C LEU A 138 -10.21 -9.20 -12.68
N LYS A 139 -9.23 -9.53 -11.84
CA LYS A 139 -8.54 -10.81 -11.84
C LYS A 139 -8.70 -11.49 -10.48
N LEU A 140 -8.93 -12.80 -10.49
CA LEU A 140 -8.84 -13.63 -9.29
C LEU A 140 -7.45 -14.26 -9.25
N ILE A 141 -6.67 -13.91 -8.22
CA ILE A 141 -5.29 -14.34 -8.05
C ILE A 141 -5.24 -15.31 -6.86
N ASP A 142 -4.78 -16.54 -7.10
CA ASP A 142 -4.50 -17.50 -6.04
C ASP A 142 -3.16 -17.17 -5.37
N ILE A 143 -3.20 -17.05 -4.05
CA ILE A 143 -2.04 -16.86 -3.18
C ILE A 143 -2.00 -17.92 -2.06
N SER A 144 -2.66 -19.06 -2.27
CA SER A 144 -2.77 -20.14 -1.31
C SER A 144 -1.41 -20.63 -0.82
N ALA A 145 -1.36 -21.06 0.44
CA ALA A 145 -0.14 -21.61 1.02
C ALA A 145 0.27 -22.90 0.31
N LYS A 146 1.58 -23.11 0.14
CA LYS A 146 2.16 -24.33 -0.45
C LYS A 146 2.15 -25.51 0.54
N ALA A 147 0.97 -25.87 1.03
CA ALA A 147 0.76 -26.91 2.04
C ALA A 147 -0.63 -27.57 1.89
N PRO A 148 -0.85 -28.78 2.43
CA PRO A 148 -2.16 -29.39 2.45
C PRO A 148 -3.20 -28.52 3.18
N HIS A 149 -4.35 -28.32 2.55
CA HIS A 149 -5.42 -27.48 3.09
C HIS A 149 -6.37 -28.28 3.99
N SER A 150 -6.35 -27.98 5.29
CA SER A 150 -7.30 -28.53 6.26
C SER A 150 -8.70 -27.92 6.10
N VAL A 151 -8.77 -26.63 5.81
CA VAL A 151 -9.97 -25.89 5.42
C VAL A 151 -10.23 -26.04 3.93
N GLN A 152 -11.47 -26.37 3.55
CA GLN A 152 -11.85 -26.58 2.16
C GLN A 152 -12.33 -25.30 1.47
N ASN A 153 -12.92 -24.36 2.21
CA ASN A 153 -13.37 -23.08 1.67
C ASN A 153 -12.17 -22.24 1.23
N TYR A 154 -12.30 -21.54 0.10
CA TYR A 154 -11.45 -20.38 -0.17
C TYR A 154 -11.82 -19.25 0.77
N THR A 155 -10.82 -18.51 1.24
CA THR A 155 -11.02 -17.12 1.68
C THR A 155 -10.68 -16.21 0.51
N VAL A 156 -11.61 -15.34 0.14
CA VAL A 156 -11.44 -14.42 -1.00
C VAL A 156 -11.47 -12.99 -0.48
N VAL A 157 -10.33 -12.30 -0.63
CA VAL A 157 -10.19 -10.88 -0.28
C VAL A 157 -10.51 -10.04 -1.50
N PHE A 158 -11.50 -9.17 -1.38
CA PHE A 158 -11.89 -8.21 -2.40
C PHE A 158 -11.20 -6.88 -2.11
N ALA A 159 -10.22 -6.53 -2.94
CA ALA A 159 -9.47 -5.29 -2.83
C ALA A 159 -10.25 -4.11 -3.45
N PRO A 160 -10.05 -2.89 -2.93
CA PRO A 160 -10.81 -1.72 -3.38
C PRO A 160 -10.36 -1.22 -4.74
N ARG A 161 -11.33 -0.79 -5.56
CA ARG A 161 -11.06 0.15 -6.66
C ARG A 161 -11.04 1.57 -6.05
N ALA A 162 -9.90 1.98 -5.51
CA ALA A 162 -9.73 3.26 -4.79
C ALA A 162 -8.60 4.12 -5.38
N GLY A 163 -8.41 4.06 -6.71
CA GLY A 163 -7.45 4.91 -7.43
C GLY A 163 -6.00 4.44 -7.33
N HIS A 164 -5.75 3.35 -6.61
CA HIS A 164 -4.44 2.74 -6.41
C HIS A 164 -4.48 1.26 -6.75
N HIS A 165 -3.31 0.65 -6.90
CA HIS A 165 -3.19 -0.79 -7.11
C HIS A 165 -3.77 -1.60 -5.92
N SER A 166 -4.30 -2.79 -6.23
CA SER A 166 -5.03 -3.65 -5.28
C SER A 166 -4.15 -4.29 -4.19
N ASN A 167 -2.82 -4.20 -4.31
CA ASN A 167 -1.86 -4.73 -3.33
C ASN A 167 -1.96 -4.06 -1.94
N ILE A 168 -2.78 -3.02 -1.79
CA ILE A 168 -3.19 -2.49 -0.48
C ILE A 168 -3.75 -3.57 0.47
N ALA A 169 -4.45 -4.57 -0.08
CA ALA A 169 -5.06 -5.67 0.67
C ALA A 169 -4.11 -6.85 0.92
N GLU A 170 -2.87 -6.78 0.41
CA GLU A 170 -1.91 -7.90 0.44
C GLU A 170 -1.54 -8.32 1.85
N GLN A 171 -1.21 -7.37 2.71
CA GLN A 171 -0.79 -7.71 4.07
C GLN A 171 -1.91 -8.40 4.85
N THR A 172 -3.16 -7.99 4.61
CA THR A 172 -4.33 -8.63 5.21
C THR A 172 -4.50 -10.05 4.70
N ALA A 173 -4.45 -10.25 3.37
CA ALA A 173 -4.63 -11.57 2.77
C ALA A 173 -3.53 -12.56 3.19
N ILE A 174 -2.25 -12.13 3.16
CA ILE A 174 -1.11 -12.94 3.60
C ILE A 174 -1.23 -13.27 5.09
N TYR A 175 -1.54 -12.29 5.94
CA TYR A 175 -1.69 -12.53 7.38
C TYR A 175 -2.77 -13.59 7.65
N MET A 176 -3.96 -13.43 7.07
CA MET A 176 -5.07 -14.38 7.25
C MET A 176 -4.72 -15.78 6.76
N ARG A 177 -4.03 -15.88 5.61
CA ARG A 177 -3.54 -17.15 5.06
C ARG A 177 -2.60 -17.85 6.03
N ASP A 178 -1.62 -17.12 6.53
CA ASP A 178 -0.56 -17.63 7.41
C ASP A 178 -1.12 -17.98 8.81
N GLN A 179 -2.27 -17.43 9.20
CA GLN A 179 -3.02 -17.81 10.42
C GLN A 179 -3.92 -19.05 10.26
N GLY A 180 -3.94 -19.71 9.09
CA GLY A 180 -4.60 -21.00 8.90
C GLY A 180 -5.67 -21.04 7.81
N LEU A 181 -6.05 -19.90 7.23
CA LEU A 181 -6.94 -19.84 6.05
C LEU A 181 -6.14 -20.11 4.77
N THR A 182 -5.54 -21.30 4.71
CA THR A 182 -4.48 -21.65 3.73
C THR A 182 -4.92 -21.63 2.27
N ARG A 183 -6.22 -21.71 1.97
CA ARG A 183 -6.78 -21.45 0.63
C ARG A 183 -7.17 -19.98 0.56
N MET A 184 -6.36 -19.18 -0.12
CA MET A 184 -6.50 -17.73 -0.15
C MET A 184 -6.42 -17.24 -1.58
N ALA A 185 -7.41 -16.43 -1.96
CA ALA A 185 -7.40 -15.73 -3.24
C ALA A 185 -7.70 -14.25 -3.04
N VAL A 186 -7.24 -13.43 -3.97
CA VAL A 186 -7.49 -11.99 -3.97
C VAL A 186 -8.10 -11.57 -5.29
N VAL A 187 -9.10 -10.70 -5.21
CA VAL A 187 -9.67 -10.02 -6.37
C VAL A 187 -8.93 -8.70 -6.57
N GLU A 188 -8.17 -8.63 -7.66
CA GLU A 188 -7.48 -7.43 -8.15
C GLU A 188 -8.36 -6.70 -9.16
N GLN A 189 -8.55 -5.39 -8.97
CA GLN A 189 -9.29 -4.53 -9.89
C GLN A 189 -8.36 -4.00 -10.99
N LYS A 190 -8.77 -4.08 -12.24
CA LYS A 190 -8.03 -3.53 -13.39
C LYS A 190 -8.19 -2.02 -13.49
N CYS A 191 -7.19 -1.32 -14.03
CA CYS A 191 -7.35 0.06 -14.48
C CYS A 191 -8.48 0.15 -15.50
N ALA A 192 -9.25 1.24 -15.54
CA ALA A 192 -10.27 1.44 -16.58
C ALA A 192 -9.70 1.34 -18.01
N GLU A 193 -8.43 1.71 -18.20
CA GLU A 193 -7.72 1.59 -19.47
C GLU A 193 -7.50 0.12 -19.90
N ASP A 194 -7.52 -0.82 -18.96
CA ASP A 194 -7.33 -2.25 -19.21
C ASP A 194 -8.65 -3.01 -19.33
N ILE A 195 -9.79 -2.31 -19.27
CA ILE A 195 -11.12 -2.89 -19.36
C ILE A 195 -11.65 -2.75 -20.79
N PRO A 196 -11.79 -3.85 -21.54
CA PRO A 196 -12.19 -3.78 -22.94
C PRO A 196 -13.55 -3.09 -23.09
N LEU A 197 -13.70 -2.28 -24.15
CA LEU A 197 -14.98 -1.63 -24.46
C LEU A 197 -16.03 -2.63 -24.94
N PHE A 198 -15.59 -3.73 -25.55
CA PHE A 198 -16.43 -4.82 -26.04
C PHE A 198 -15.93 -6.17 -25.53
N VAL A 199 -16.84 -7.01 -25.06
CA VAL A 199 -16.59 -8.39 -24.62
C VAL A 199 -17.54 -9.29 -25.40
N ASP A 200 -17.02 -10.30 -26.09
CA ASP A 200 -17.80 -11.22 -26.95
C ASP A 200 -18.74 -10.49 -27.93
N GLY A 201 -18.25 -9.39 -28.53
CA GLY A 201 -19.00 -8.57 -29.48
C GLY A 201 -20.09 -7.68 -28.87
N LYS A 202 -20.27 -7.68 -27.55
CA LYS A 202 -21.23 -6.82 -26.84
C LYS A 202 -20.51 -5.68 -26.13
N ARG A 203 -21.14 -4.51 -26.09
CA ARG A 203 -20.59 -3.36 -25.34
C ARG A 203 -20.57 -3.69 -23.85
N HIS A 204 -19.40 -3.53 -23.24
CA HIS A 204 -19.19 -3.82 -21.83
C HIS A 204 -19.39 -2.56 -20.98
N HIS A 205 -20.27 -2.65 -19.99
CA HIS A 205 -20.56 -1.58 -19.05
C HIS A 205 -19.93 -1.91 -17.69
N GLU A 206 -19.44 -0.89 -17.00
CA GLU A 206 -18.77 -1.03 -15.70
C GLU A 206 -19.58 -0.27 -14.65
N ASP A 207 -20.85 -0.67 -14.51
CA ASP A 207 -21.77 -0.22 -13.48
C ASP A 207 -21.86 -1.25 -12.35
N PHE A 208 -22.68 -1.00 -11.33
CA PHE A 208 -22.84 -1.94 -10.22
C PHE A 208 -23.37 -3.30 -10.65
N GLU A 209 -24.26 -3.37 -11.65
CA GLU A 209 -24.82 -4.64 -12.12
C GLU A 209 -23.73 -5.53 -12.73
N ASN A 210 -22.91 -4.98 -13.64
CA ASN A 210 -21.81 -5.73 -14.25
C ASN A 210 -20.69 -6.05 -13.25
N GLN A 211 -20.46 -5.21 -12.26
CA GLN A 211 -19.50 -5.51 -11.19
C GLN A 211 -20.00 -6.66 -10.29
N ILE A 212 -21.27 -6.63 -9.89
CA ILE A 212 -21.91 -7.69 -9.09
C ILE A 212 -21.88 -9.01 -9.84
N GLU A 213 -22.14 -8.99 -11.14
CA GLU A 213 -22.08 -10.16 -12.00
C GLU A 213 -20.66 -10.76 -12.07
N GLN A 214 -19.63 -9.93 -12.18
CA GLN A 214 -18.24 -10.40 -12.13
C GLN A 214 -17.85 -10.94 -10.74
N TYR A 215 -18.35 -10.35 -9.64
CA TYR A 215 -18.18 -10.92 -8.30
C TYR A 215 -18.87 -12.27 -8.18
N ARG A 216 -20.09 -12.43 -8.72
CA ARG A 216 -20.80 -13.71 -8.76
C ARG A 216 -19.97 -14.77 -9.48
N GLN A 217 -19.41 -14.45 -10.65
CA GLN A 217 -18.53 -15.36 -11.41
C GLN A 217 -17.28 -15.79 -10.62
N VAL A 218 -16.67 -14.87 -9.86
CA VAL A 218 -15.56 -15.20 -8.96
C VAL A 218 -15.98 -16.23 -7.91
N LEU A 219 -17.12 -16.01 -7.25
CA LEU A 219 -17.61 -16.91 -6.19
C LEU A 219 -18.02 -18.28 -6.72
N GLU A 220 -18.66 -18.32 -7.89
CA GLU A 220 -18.97 -19.57 -8.58
C GLU A 220 -17.73 -20.35 -8.95
N HIS A 221 -16.70 -19.65 -9.44
CA HIS A 221 -15.44 -20.28 -9.83
C HIS A 221 -14.76 -20.96 -8.64
N VAL A 222 -14.57 -20.25 -7.52
CA VAL A 222 -13.93 -20.84 -6.33
C VAL A 222 -14.76 -21.95 -5.69
N ARG A 223 -16.10 -21.84 -5.75
CA ARG A 223 -17.00 -22.92 -5.31
C ARG A 223 -16.87 -24.14 -6.20
N LYS A 224 -16.75 -23.98 -7.52
CA LYS A 224 -16.53 -25.10 -8.45
C LYS A 224 -15.20 -25.81 -8.19
N LEU A 225 -14.16 -25.09 -7.80
CA LEU A 225 -12.85 -25.67 -7.47
C LEU A 225 -12.86 -26.54 -6.21
N THR A 226 -13.68 -26.21 -5.22
CA THR A 226 -13.63 -26.83 -3.89
C THR A 226 -14.88 -27.62 -3.50
N GLY A 227 -16.00 -27.38 -4.19
CA GLY A 227 -17.33 -27.83 -3.78
C GLY A 227 -17.96 -27.00 -2.65
N HIS A 228 -17.25 -25.99 -2.13
CA HIS A 228 -17.65 -25.23 -0.94
C HIS A 228 -17.73 -23.73 -1.22
N PRO A 229 -18.70 -23.00 -0.64
CA PRO A 229 -18.77 -21.54 -0.77
C PRO A 229 -17.57 -20.86 -0.07
N ALA A 230 -17.24 -19.64 -0.48
CA ALA A 230 -16.06 -18.93 0.01
C ALA A 230 -16.34 -18.08 1.26
N HIS A 231 -15.33 -17.88 2.11
CA HIS A 231 -15.33 -16.80 3.09
C HIS A 231 -15.06 -15.48 2.37
N LEU A 232 -15.99 -14.53 2.46
CA LEU A 232 -15.94 -13.25 1.75
C LEU A 232 -15.33 -12.18 2.65
N VAL A 233 -14.28 -11.50 2.19
CA VAL A 233 -13.59 -10.44 2.94
C VAL A 233 -13.49 -9.20 2.07
N ALA A 234 -14.20 -8.12 2.41
CA ALA A 234 -14.12 -6.85 1.70
C ALA A 234 -13.23 -5.84 2.43
N ILE A 235 -12.34 -5.18 1.70
CA ILE A 235 -11.47 -4.12 2.25
C ILE A 235 -11.87 -2.79 1.63
N CYS A 236 -12.40 -1.86 2.44
CA CYS A 236 -12.86 -0.54 2.00
C CYS A 236 -14.00 -0.63 0.95
N GLN A 237 -13.83 -0.06 -0.23
CA GLN A 237 -14.86 0.16 -1.24
C GLN A 237 -15.75 -1.07 -1.59
N PRO A 238 -15.25 -2.32 -1.70
CA PRO A 238 -16.03 -3.45 -2.18
C PRO A 238 -17.14 -3.92 -1.24
N GLY A 239 -17.16 -3.48 0.03
CA GLY A 239 -18.08 -3.98 1.06
C GLY A 239 -19.55 -3.98 0.63
N PRO A 240 -20.13 -2.82 0.27
CA PRO A 240 -21.52 -2.75 -0.16
C PRO A 240 -21.82 -3.63 -1.38
N LEU A 241 -20.98 -3.59 -2.42
CA LEU A 241 -21.21 -4.39 -3.64
C LEU A 241 -21.12 -5.89 -3.36
N LEU A 242 -20.15 -6.32 -2.55
CA LEU A 242 -20.00 -7.73 -2.21
C LEU A 242 -21.16 -8.23 -1.34
N MET A 243 -21.70 -7.38 -0.46
CA MET A 243 -22.93 -7.69 0.28
C MET A 243 -24.13 -7.81 -0.68
N MET A 244 -24.28 -6.91 -1.65
CA MET A 244 -25.33 -7.01 -2.69
C MET A 244 -25.20 -8.31 -3.48
N THR A 245 -23.98 -8.69 -3.90
CA THR A 245 -23.71 -9.95 -4.58
C THR A 245 -24.16 -11.14 -3.73
N LEU A 246 -23.85 -11.13 -2.43
CA LEU A 246 -24.25 -12.19 -1.51
C LEU A 246 -25.78 -12.25 -1.30
N ILE A 247 -26.45 -11.11 -1.12
CA ILE A 247 -27.92 -11.05 -1.01
C ILE A 247 -28.60 -11.69 -2.23
N LEU A 248 -28.08 -11.40 -3.42
CA LEU A 248 -28.61 -11.94 -4.67
C LEU A 248 -28.27 -13.42 -4.87
N ASN A 249 -27.20 -13.92 -4.24
CA ASN A 249 -26.64 -15.26 -4.43
C ASN A 249 -26.20 -15.88 -3.08
N PRO A 250 -27.14 -16.15 -2.16
CA PRO A 250 -26.82 -16.47 -0.77
C PRO A 250 -26.04 -17.78 -0.58
N ASP A 251 -26.13 -18.71 -1.54
CA ASP A 251 -25.45 -20.00 -1.51
C ASP A 251 -23.96 -19.94 -1.95
N LEU A 252 -23.48 -18.77 -2.37
CA LEU A 252 -22.10 -18.58 -2.82
C LEU A 252 -21.15 -18.08 -1.71
N GLY A 253 -21.68 -17.60 -0.59
CA GLY A 253 -20.90 -17.12 0.57
C GLY A 253 -21.03 -18.02 1.78
N LYS A 254 -19.90 -18.40 2.38
CA LYS A 254 -19.85 -19.13 3.65
C LYS A 254 -19.97 -18.19 4.84
N THR A 255 -19.31 -17.04 4.75
CA THR A 255 -19.35 -15.93 5.69
C THR A 255 -19.13 -14.65 4.91
N PHE A 256 -19.52 -13.51 5.48
CA PHE A 256 -19.18 -12.20 4.93
C PHE A 256 -18.48 -11.35 5.98
N GLY A 257 -17.61 -10.44 5.55
CA GLY A 257 -17.25 -9.34 6.42
C GLY A 257 -16.46 -8.27 5.72
N SER A 258 -16.34 -7.15 6.42
CA SER A 258 -15.80 -5.91 5.85
C SER A 258 -14.96 -5.13 6.85
N ALA A 259 -13.91 -4.48 6.35
CA ALA A 259 -13.05 -3.59 7.13
C ALA A 259 -12.98 -2.20 6.49
N GLY A 260 -13.34 -1.16 7.23
CA GLY A 260 -13.33 0.24 6.76
C GLY A 260 -14.23 0.49 5.54
N SER A 261 -15.27 -0.32 5.34
CA SER A 261 -16.17 -0.23 4.18
C SER A 261 -17.34 0.73 4.47
N PRO A 262 -17.79 1.56 3.51
CA PRO A 262 -18.91 2.48 3.72
C PRO A 262 -20.25 1.75 3.70
N MET A 263 -20.52 0.96 4.74
CA MET A 263 -21.66 0.04 4.80
C MET A 263 -22.96 0.74 5.19
N HIS A 264 -22.90 1.71 6.09
CA HIS A 264 -24.05 2.55 6.45
C HIS A 264 -23.61 4.02 6.57
N THR A 265 -23.61 4.74 5.44
CA THR A 265 -23.02 6.09 5.33
C THR A 265 -23.70 7.17 6.17
N GLU A 266 -24.83 6.88 6.82
CA GLU A 266 -25.63 7.80 7.64
C GLU A 266 -25.53 7.48 9.14
N ALA A 267 -24.88 6.37 9.52
CA ALA A 267 -24.73 5.96 10.91
C ALA A 267 -23.84 6.91 11.73
N GLU A 268 -22.92 7.62 11.05
CA GLU A 268 -22.02 8.58 11.65
C GLU A 268 -21.64 9.66 10.63
N HIS A 269 -21.41 10.88 11.12
CA HIS A 269 -20.88 11.97 10.32
C HIS A 269 -19.51 11.61 9.73
N GLY A 270 -19.35 11.83 8.44
CA GLY A 270 -18.12 11.57 7.72
C GLY A 270 -17.89 12.62 6.65
N TYR A 271 -16.68 13.18 6.60
CA TYR A 271 -16.38 14.31 5.72
C TYR A 271 -16.76 14.04 4.26
N LEU A 272 -16.39 12.86 3.73
CA LEU A 272 -16.65 12.48 2.35
C LEU A 272 -18.15 12.34 2.04
N THR A 273 -18.88 11.63 2.88
CA THR A 273 -20.31 11.37 2.66
C THR A 273 -21.17 12.60 2.91
N ASP A 274 -20.81 13.41 3.91
CA ASP A 274 -21.53 14.64 4.23
C ASP A 274 -21.28 15.69 3.15
N PHE A 275 -20.03 15.82 2.67
CA PHE A 275 -19.72 16.64 1.50
C PHE A 275 -20.52 16.19 0.26
N ALA A 276 -20.56 14.88 -0.02
CA ALA A 276 -21.32 14.34 -1.15
C ALA A 276 -22.81 14.70 -1.09
N ARG A 277 -23.42 14.59 0.10
CA ARG A 277 -24.83 14.98 0.33
C ARG A 277 -25.06 16.48 0.15
N VAL A 278 -24.16 17.31 0.66
CA VAL A 278 -24.24 18.78 0.51
C VAL A 278 -24.10 19.20 -0.95
N MET A 279 -23.18 18.58 -1.70
CA MET A 279 -22.95 18.89 -3.11
C MET A 279 -24.02 18.33 -4.05
N GLY A 280 -24.74 17.28 -3.62
CA GLY A 280 -25.80 16.64 -4.38
C GLY A 280 -25.29 15.80 -5.56
N GLU A 281 -26.22 15.16 -6.27
CA GLU A 281 -25.88 14.21 -7.35
C GLU A 281 -25.25 14.87 -8.58
N ASP A 282 -25.63 16.10 -8.92
CA ASP A 282 -25.10 16.81 -10.09
C ASP A 282 -23.58 17.07 -10.00
N TYR A 283 -23.04 17.07 -8.79
CA TYR A 283 -21.62 17.33 -8.56
C TYR A 283 -20.73 16.28 -9.23
N ILE A 284 -21.06 14.99 -9.10
CA ILE A 284 -20.24 13.94 -9.71
C ILE A 284 -20.30 14.03 -11.24
N ASP A 285 -21.45 14.38 -11.81
CA ASP A 285 -21.61 14.53 -13.26
C ASP A 285 -20.78 15.72 -13.79
N LYS A 286 -20.74 16.84 -13.05
CA LYS A 286 -19.85 17.97 -13.36
C LYS A 286 -18.38 17.60 -13.24
N LEU A 287 -17.97 16.91 -12.18
CA LEU A 287 -16.60 16.43 -12.03
C LEU A 287 -16.18 15.52 -13.19
N ILE A 288 -17.04 14.58 -13.58
CA ILE A 288 -16.80 13.70 -14.72
C ILE A 288 -16.69 14.51 -16.01
N SER A 289 -17.53 15.53 -16.23
CA SER A 289 -17.43 16.36 -17.43
C SER A 289 -16.11 17.11 -17.55
N LEU A 290 -15.50 17.49 -16.42
CA LEU A 290 -14.24 18.24 -16.36
C LEU A 290 -13.00 17.35 -16.38
N PHE A 291 -13.07 16.16 -15.77
CA PHE A 291 -11.90 15.32 -15.48
C PHE A 291 -12.02 13.91 -16.07
N CYS A 292 -12.93 13.69 -17.02
CA CYS A 292 -12.97 12.47 -17.82
C CYS A 292 -12.08 12.61 -19.04
N HIS A 293 -11.45 11.50 -19.43
CA HIS A 293 -10.81 11.36 -20.73
C HIS A 293 -11.26 10.07 -21.41
N THR A 294 -10.99 9.97 -22.70
CA THR A 294 -11.23 8.76 -23.48
C THR A 294 -9.92 8.00 -23.60
N VAL A 295 -9.96 6.70 -23.32
CA VAL A 295 -8.79 5.81 -23.42
C VAL A 295 -8.27 5.79 -24.86
N SER A 296 -6.95 5.96 -25.03
CA SER A 296 -6.25 5.95 -26.31
C SER A 296 -6.18 4.54 -26.94
N ASP A 297 -5.71 4.47 -28.18
CA ASP A 297 -5.55 3.24 -28.97
C ASP A 297 -4.42 2.32 -28.51
N GLU A 298 -3.55 2.79 -27.63
CA GLU A 298 -2.45 2.00 -27.04
C GLU A 298 -2.92 1.02 -25.95
N HIS A 299 -4.18 1.11 -25.52
CA HIS A 299 -4.73 0.37 -24.39
C HIS A 299 -5.93 -0.50 -24.79
N VAL A 300 -6.13 -1.63 -24.10
CA VAL A 300 -7.22 -2.59 -24.37
C VAL A 300 -8.61 -1.95 -24.24
N GLY A 301 -8.74 -0.96 -23.36
CA GLY A 301 -9.96 -0.20 -23.13
C GLY A 301 -10.22 0.94 -24.12
N VAL A 302 -9.54 0.98 -25.28
CA VAL A 302 -9.70 2.03 -26.31
C VAL A 302 -11.15 2.47 -26.50
N GLY A 303 -11.36 3.79 -26.49
CA GLY A 303 -12.69 4.41 -26.65
C GLY A 303 -13.57 4.41 -25.39
N ARG A 304 -13.15 3.78 -24.29
CA ARG A 304 -13.84 3.87 -22.99
C ARG A 304 -13.65 5.26 -22.39
N LYS A 305 -14.73 5.79 -21.78
CA LYS A 305 -14.66 6.99 -20.94
C LYS A 305 -14.21 6.60 -19.53
N CYS A 306 -13.18 7.25 -19.03
CA CYS A 306 -12.66 7.01 -17.69
C CYS A 306 -12.45 8.32 -16.93
N PHE A 307 -12.76 8.27 -15.63
CA PHE A 307 -12.48 9.35 -14.70
C PHE A 307 -11.00 9.30 -14.30
N ASP A 308 -10.35 10.45 -14.34
CA ASP A 308 -8.93 10.57 -14.03
C ASP A 308 -8.66 10.25 -12.55
N GLY A 309 -8.01 9.11 -12.28
CA GLY A 309 -7.67 8.67 -10.94
C GLY A 309 -6.74 9.66 -10.21
N ARG A 310 -6.00 10.52 -10.92
CA ARG A 310 -5.11 11.51 -10.30
C ARG A 310 -5.90 12.52 -9.46
N ILE A 311 -7.12 12.85 -9.90
CA ILE A 311 -8.04 13.71 -9.14
C ILE A 311 -8.50 13.01 -7.86
N HIS A 312 -8.69 11.70 -7.92
CA HIS A 312 -9.05 10.90 -6.75
C HIS A 312 -7.90 10.84 -5.73
N VAL A 313 -6.66 10.59 -6.19
CA VAL A 313 -5.46 10.58 -5.35
C VAL A 313 -5.19 11.97 -4.75
N LEU A 314 -5.40 13.05 -5.52
CA LEU A 314 -5.34 14.42 -5.01
C LEU A 314 -6.31 14.62 -3.84
N GLY A 315 -7.54 14.13 -3.97
CA GLY A 315 -8.54 14.17 -2.91
C GLY A 315 -8.04 13.53 -1.62
N PHE A 316 -7.40 12.35 -1.70
CA PHE A 316 -6.84 11.69 -0.53
C PHE A 316 -5.65 12.42 0.09
N TYR A 317 -4.77 13.02 -0.72
CA TYR A 317 -3.72 13.90 -0.21
C TYR A 317 -4.32 15.10 0.56
N LEU A 318 -5.36 15.73 0.02
CA LEU A 318 -6.01 16.89 0.64
C LEU A 318 -6.71 16.54 1.96
N LEU A 319 -7.33 15.37 2.06
CA LEU A 319 -7.97 14.91 3.31
C LEU A 319 -6.97 14.69 4.45
N GLY A 320 -5.74 14.31 4.13
CA GLY A 320 -4.70 13.97 5.11
C GLY A 320 -3.43 14.81 5.02
N MET A 321 -3.51 16.05 4.52
CA MET A 321 -2.34 16.82 4.09
C MET A 321 -1.27 16.95 5.18
N ASP A 322 -1.68 17.30 6.40
CA ASP A 322 -0.75 17.46 7.54
C ASP A 322 -0.01 16.15 7.85
N GLN A 323 -0.70 15.01 7.78
CA GLN A 323 -0.11 13.70 8.01
C GLN A 323 0.86 13.32 6.86
N HIS A 324 0.51 13.66 5.62
CA HIS A 324 1.39 13.42 4.48
C HIS A 324 2.67 14.24 4.57
N LEU A 325 2.58 15.52 4.92
CA LEU A 325 3.74 16.39 5.15
C LEU A 325 4.62 15.89 6.29
N ALA A 326 4.03 15.48 7.41
CA ALA A 326 4.77 14.86 8.52
C ALA A 326 5.50 13.58 8.07
N ASN A 327 4.83 12.72 7.30
CA ASN A 327 5.43 11.50 6.77
C ASN A 327 6.57 11.78 5.79
N PHE A 328 6.44 12.80 4.93
CA PHE A 328 7.52 13.20 4.01
C PHE A 328 8.73 13.76 4.75
N ASN A 329 8.52 14.55 5.81
CA ASN A 329 9.60 15.03 6.66
C ASN A 329 10.33 13.87 7.36
N ASN A 330 9.57 12.90 7.89
CA ASN A 330 10.15 11.70 8.51
C ASN A 330 10.94 10.88 7.48
N LEU A 331 10.40 10.69 6.28
CA LEU A 331 11.09 9.96 5.20
C LEU A 331 12.42 10.63 4.84
N LEU A 332 12.40 11.95 4.64
CA LEU A 332 13.61 12.70 4.31
C LEU A 332 14.64 12.61 5.45
N SER A 333 14.19 12.70 6.70
CA SER A 333 15.05 12.52 7.86
C SER A 333 15.66 11.12 7.90
N ASP A 334 14.86 10.07 7.71
CA ASP A 334 15.34 8.69 7.73
C ASP A 334 16.36 8.42 6.61
N LEU A 335 16.10 8.96 5.40
CA LEU A 335 17.04 8.88 4.28
C LEU A 335 18.36 9.60 4.56
N ARG A 336 18.30 10.81 5.12
CA ARG A 336 19.50 11.61 5.45
C ARG A 336 20.36 11.00 6.55
N HIS A 337 19.76 10.25 7.47
CA HIS A 337 20.47 9.60 8.59
C HIS A 337 20.81 8.12 8.33
N GLY A 338 20.50 7.59 7.15
CA GLY A 338 20.80 6.18 6.81
C GLY A 338 19.89 5.15 7.47
N ASN A 339 18.70 5.54 7.92
CA ASN A 339 17.67 4.64 8.47
C ASN A 339 16.96 3.87 7.34
N GLN A 340 17.70 3.01 6.63
CA GLN A 340 17.25 2.39 5.37
C GLN A 340 15.94 1.61 5.50
N GLU A 341 15.75 0.85 6.58
CA GLU A 341 14.54 0.02 6.74
C GLU A 341 13.27 0.88 6.92
N ALA A 342 13.34 1.96 7.69
CA ALA A 342 12.22 2.87 7.90
C ALA A 342 11.91 3.67 6.64
N ALA A 343 12.95 4.20 6.00
CA ALA A 343 12.85 4.92 4.74
C ALA A 343 12.24 4.04 3.64
N GLU A 344 12.70 2.80 3.47
CA GLU A 344 12.23 1.91 2.41
C GLU A 344 10.74 1.57 2.58
N ARG A 345 10.28 1.33 3.82
CA ARG A 345 8.85 1.12 4.09
C ARG A 345 7.99 2.31 3.65
N GLN A 346 8.46 3.53 3.88
CA GLN A 346 7.75 4.74 3.49
C GLN A 346 7.86 5.00 1.97
N LYS A 347 9.01 4.72 1.35
CA LYS A 347 9.19 4.78 -0.11
C LYS A 347 8.22 3.85 -0.82
N VAL A 348 8.18 2.57 -0.44
CA VAL A 348 7.25 1.58 -1.02
C VAL A 348 5.80 2.03 -0.86
N PHE A 349 5.44 2.61 0.29
CA PHE A 349 4.10 3.16 0.48
C PHE A 349 3.80 4.29 -0.49
N TYR A 350 4.69 5.28 -0.64
CA TYR A 350 4.43 6.42 -1.52
C TYR A 350 4.57 6.09 -3.01
N GLN A 351 5.38 5.10 -3.38
CA GLN A 351 5.37 4.52 -4.72
C GLN A 351 3.99 3.91 -5.01
N TRP A 352 3.46 3.09 -4.11
CA TRP A 352 2.09 2.57 -4.24
C TRP A 352 1.04 3.69 -4.27
N TYR A 353 1.15 4.67 -3.37
CA TYR A 353 0.20 5.78 -3.24
C TYR A 353 0.20 6.69 -4.49
N ASN A 354 1.33 6.81 -5.17
CA ASN A 354 1.42 7.60 -6.40
C ASN A 354 1.15 6.78 -7.67
N TYR A 355 0.94 5.46 -7.56
CA TYR A 355 0.57 4.60 -8.67
C TYR A 355 -0.93 4.68 -8.94
N VAL A 356 -1.32 5.44 -9.96
CA VAL A 356 -2.73 5.78 -10.19
C VAL A 356 -3.43 4.78 -11.10
N LEU A 357 -4.63 4.37 -10.69
CA LEU A 357 -5.59 3.66 -11.54
C LEU A 357 -6.76 4.56 -11.92
N HIS A 358 -7.09 4.61 -13.21
CA HIS A 358 -8.28 5.30 -13.72
C HIS A 358 -9.56 4.50 -13.43
N PHE A 359 -10.68 5.21 -13.28
CA PHE A 359 -11.96 4.62 -12.92
C PHE A 359 -12.91 4.57 -14.10
N PRO A 360 -13.71 3.50 -14.25
CA PRO A 360 -14.86 3.55 -15.14
C PRO A 360 -15.86 4.59 -14.65
N VAL A 361 -16.34 5.43 -15.57
CA VAL A 361 -17.24 6.55 -15.23
C VAL A 361 -18.53 6.09 -14.56
N SER A 362 -19.16 5.04 -15.08
CA SER A 362 -20.40 4.48 -14.52
C SER A 362 -20.22 3.99 -13.08
N PHE A 363 -19.09 3.38 -12.78
CA PHE A 363 -18.80 2.85 -11.44
C PHE A 363 -18.69 3.95 -10.38
N ILE A 364 -17.96 5.02 -10.69
CA ILE A 364 -17.80 6.14 -9.74
C ILE A 364 -19.11 6.91 -9.57
N GLN A 365 -19.92 7.05 -10.63
CA GLN A 365 -21.26 7.63 -10.54
C GLN A 365 -22.17 6.80 -9.63
N ASP A 366 -22.22 5.49 -9.84
CA ASP A 366 -23.04 4.59 -9.02
C ASP A 366 -22.59 4.64 -7.55
N THR A 367 -21.27 4.61 -7.29
CA THR A 367 -20.74 4.72 -5.92
C THR A 367 -21.20 6.02 -5.25
N TYR A 368 -21.02 7.15 -5.92
CA TYR A 368 -21.37 8.44 -5.36
C TYR A 368 -22.89 8.59 -5.14
N LYS A 369 -23.70 8.25 -6.14
CA LYS A 369 -25.16 8.46 -6.10
C LYS A 369 -25.84 7.41 -5.22
N LYS A 370 -25.57 6.12 -5.44
CA LYS A 370 -26.29 5.01 -4.79
C LYS A 370 -25.80 4.73 -3.36
N ILE A 371 -24.50 4.87 -3.08
CA ILE A 371 -23.94 4.58 -1.75
C ILE A 371 -23.82 5.83 -0.89
N PHE A 372 -23.14 6.88 -1.38
CA PHE A 372 -22.82 8.03 -0.53
C PHE A 372 -24.03 8.93 -0.29
N ILE A 373 -24.78 9.24 -1.35
CA ILE A 373 -25.95 10.13 -1.24
C ILE A 373 -27.18 9.35 -0.78
N ARG A 374 -27.61 8.35 -1.56
CA ARG A 374 -28.93 7.73 -1.39
C ARG A 374 -28.95 6.54 -0.44
N ASN A 375 -27.78 6.03 -0.01
CA ASN A 375 -27.65 4.88 0.90
C ASN A 375 -28.59 3.71 0.53
N GLU A 376 -28.71 3.41 -0.77
CA GLU A 376 -29.87 2.67 -1.32
C GLU A 376 -29.99 1.25 -0.76
N LEU A 377 -28.88 0.60 -0.40
CA LEU A 377 -28.91 -0.72 0.23
C LEU A 377 -29.54 -0.66 1.63
N ILE A 378 -29.20 0.37 2.41
CA ILE A 378 -29.74 0.55 3.76
C ILE A 378 -31.24 0.86 3.72
N HIS A 379 -31.66 1.73 2.80
CA HIS A 379 -33.07 2.09 2.62
C HIS A 379 -33.88 1.05 1.85
N GLY A 380 -33.23 0.00 1.34
CA GLY A 380 -33.87 -1.04 0.54
C GLY A 380 -34.49 -0.51 -0.75
N THR A 381 -33.89 0.52 -1.35
CA THR A 381 -34.33 1.14 -2.61
C THR A 381 -33.45 0.78 -3.80
N LEU A 382 -32.39 -0.01 -3.57
CA LEU A 382 -31.45 -0.40 -4.61
C LEU A 382 -32.08 -1.39 -5.57
N GLU A 383 -31.95 -1.15 -6.88
CA GLU A 383 -32.37 -2.06 -7.94
C GLU A 383 -31.16 -2.56 -8.73
N ILE A 384 -31.01 -3.89 -8.83
CA ILE A 384 -29.96 -4.56 -9.60
C ILE A 384 -30.61 -5.69 -10.41
N GLY A 385 -30.43 -5.69 -11.74
CA GLY A 385 -31.00 -6.72 -12.61
C GLY A 385 -32.53 -6.83 -12.52
N GLY A 386 -33.22 -5.70 -12.34
CA GLY A 386 -34.68 -5.63 -12.16
C GLY A 386 -35.19 -6.15 -10.81
N ARG A 387 -34.30 -6.44 -9.85
CA ARG A 387 -34.64 -6.88 -8.49
C ARG A 387 -34.33 -5.78 -7.50
N LYS A 388 -35.33 -5.40 -6.72
CA LYS A 388 -35.17 -4.50 -5.58
C LYS A 388 -34.59 -5.27 -4.40
N ILE A 389 -33.51 -4.77 -3.81
CA ILE A 389 -32.82 -5.39 -2.67
C ILE A 389 -32.55 -4.36 -1.56
N GLY A 390 -32.47 -4.84 -0.32
CA GLY A 390 -32.12 -4.03 0.85
C GLY A 390 -31.34 -4.80 1.90
N ILE A 391 -30.88 -4.09 2.93
CA ILE A 391 -30.12 -4.65 4.04
C ILE A 391 -30.88 -5.76 4.78
N GLN A 392 -32.20 -5.69 4.81
CA GLN A 392 -33.09 -6.69 5.41
C GLN A 392 -33.12 -8.03 4.63
N ASP A 393 -32.69 -8.03 3.36
CA ASP A 393 -32.60 -9.24 2.54
C ASP A 393 -31.30 -10.02 2.80
N TYR A 394 -30.45 -9.57 3.72
CA TYR A 394 -29.24 -10.28 4.10
C TYR A 394 -29.56 -11.71 4.59
N PRO A 395 -28.87 -12.73 4.08
CA PRO A 395 -29.18 -14.12 4.42
C PRO A 395 -28.84 -14.43 5.87
N ALA A 396 -29.87 -14.68 6.68
CA ALA A 396 -29.78 -14.98 8.12
C ALA A 396 -28.79 -16.12 8.48
N SER A 397 -28.59 -17.06 7.55
CA SER A 397 -27.70 -18.22 7.74
C SER A 397 -26.23 -17.95 7.44
N VAL A 398 -25.87 -16.76 6.96
CA VAL A 398 -24.48 -16.40 6.64
C VAL A 398 -23.91 -15.55 7.78
N PRO A 399 -22.90 -16.04 8.52
CA PRO A 399 -22.30 -15.26 9.59
C PRO A 399 -21.53 -14.05 9.07
N ILE A 400 -21.52 -12.97 9.85
CA ILE A 400 -21.02 -11.67 9.45
C ILE A 400 -20.05 -11.04 10.46
N TRP A 401 -19.02 -10.35 9.96
CA TRP A 401 -18.15 -9.52 10.77
C TRP A 401 -17.91 -8.13 10.16
N ALA A 402 -17.66 -7.14 11.01
CA ALA A 402 -17.31 -5.77 10.59
C ALA A 402 -16.23 -5.18 11.50
N LEU A 403 -15.25 -4.48 10.89
CA LEU A 403 -14.16 -3.80 11.58
C LEU A 403 -14.10 -2.32 11.19
N GLY A 404 -14.25 -1.42 12.17
CA GLY A 404 -14.05 0.03 12.02
C GLY A 404 -12.82 0.55 12.75
N GLY A 405 -12.31 1.72 12.35
CA GLY A 405 -11.19 2.40 13.01
C GLY A 405 -11.65 3.68 13.71
N THR A 406 -11.31 3.87 14.99
CA THR A 406 -11.74 5.08 15.75
C THR A 406 -11.17 6.38 15.21
N ALA A 407 -10.04 6.33 14.48
CA ALA A 407 -9.40 7.48 13.85
C ALA A 407 -9.54 7.45 12.32
N ASP A 408 -10.48 6.66 11.79
CA ASP A 408 -10.74 6.57 10.35
C ASP A 408 -11.54 7.79 9.87
N GLN A 409 -10.86 8.70 9.17
CA GLN A 409 -11.46 9.90 8.59
C GLN A 409 -12.06 9.68 7.20
N ILE A 410 -11.79 8.53 6.57
CA ILE A 410 -12.31 8.17 5.24
C ILE A 410 -13.67 7.48 5.39
N CYS A 411 -13.73 6.48 6.27
CA CYS A 411 -14.94 5.77 6.64
C CYS A 411 -15.02 5.68 8.17
N PRO A 412 -15.69 6.64 8.83
CA PRO A 412 -15.87 6.64 10.28
C PRO A 412 -16.40 5.29 10.80
N PRO A 413 -16.07 4.91 12.04
CA PRO A 413 -16.33 3.56 12.54
C PRO A 413 -17.81 3.19 12.54
N GLY A 414 -18.71 4.15 12.79
CA GLY A 414 -20.15 3.97 12.67
C GLY A 414 -20.59 3.70 11.24
N GLN A 415 -19.97 4.35 10.24
CA GLN A 415 -20.25 4.01 8.83
C GLN A 415 -19.77 2.61 8.45
N ALA A 416 -18.66 2.16 9.03
CA ALA A 416 -18.10 0.83 8.81
C ALA A 416 -18.93 -0.28 9.46
N THR A 417 -19.48 -0.03 10.65
CA THR A 417 -20.07 -1.09 11.50
C THR A 417 -21.58 -0.96 11.72
N GLY A 418 -22.18 0.21 11.50
CA GLY A 418 -23.58 0.49 11.88
C GLY A 418 -24.62 -0.35 11.13
N HIS A 419 -24.28 -0.92 9.97
CA HIS A 419 -25.14 -1.87 9.28
C HIS A 419 -25.42 -3.14 10.09
N MET A 420 -24.53 -3.51 11.02
CA MET A 420 -24.67 -4.72 11.86
C MET A 420 -25.90 -4.67 12.77
N ASP A 421 -26.29 -3.47 13.19
CA ASP A 421 -27.46 -3.22 14.04
C ASP A 421 -28.78 -3.35 13.28
N LEU A 422 -28.74 -3.35 11.94
CA LEU A 422 -29.92 -3.50 11.09
C LEU A 422 -30.21 -4.96 10.71
N LEU A 423 -29.31 -5.88 11.06
CA LEU A 423 -29.34 -7.29 10.64
C LEU A 423 -30.02 -8.19 11.69
N ASP A 424 -31.23 -7.87 12.11
CA ASP A 424 -31.93 -8.59 13.20
C ASP A 424 -32.15 -10.08 12.92
N SER A 425 -32.16 -10.46 11.64
CA SER A 425 -32.32 -11.86 11.21
C SER A 425 -31.10 -12.75 11.50
N VAL A 426 -29.91 -12.17 11.70
CA VAL A 426 -28.68 -12.91 11.98
C VAL A 426 -28.51 -13.07 13.49
N ALA A 427 -28.26 -14.31 13.93
CA ALA A 427 -28.08 -14.63 15.35
C ALA A 427 -26.89 -13.86 15.97
N PRO A 428 -26.96 -13.42 17.24
CA PRO A 428 -25.88 -12.67 17.88
C PRO A 428 -24.52 -13.40 17.87
N GLU A 429 -24.51 -14.71 18.02
CA GLU A 429 -23.30 -15.56 17.94
C GLU A 429 -22.65 -15.60 16.55
N ASP A 430 -23.42 -15.26 15.51
CA ASP A 430 -23.00 -15.16 14.11
C ASP A 430 -22.64 -13.74 13.68
N LYS A 431 -22.62 -12.79 14.63
CA LYS A 431 -22.15 -11.42 14.41
C LYS A 431 -20.85 -11.15 15.18
N LEU A 432 -19.85 -10.60 14.49
CA LEU A 432 -18.63 -10.07 15.11
C LEU A 432 -18.42 -8.61 14.69
N THR A 433 -18.81 -7.69 15.57
CA THR A 433 -18.56 -6.25 15.39
C THR A 433 -17.36 -5.83 16.22
N MET A 434 -16.43 -5.10 15.62
CA MET A 434 -15.22 -4.61 16.29
C MET A 434 -14.87 -3.19 15.86
N THR A 435 -14.26 -2.45 16.78
CA THR A 435 -13.63 -1.16 16.50
C THR A 435 -12.22 -1.19 17.06
N CYS A 436 -11.23 -0.72 16.29
CA CYS A 436 -9.85 -0.65 16.72
C CYS A 436 -9.32 0.79 16.77
N ASP A 437 -8.31 1.01 17.60
CA ASP A 437 -7.58 2.27 17.65
C ASP A 437 -6.62 2.40 16.46
N GLY A 438 -7.08 3.07 15.40
CA GLY A 438 -6.34 3.30 14.17
C GLY A 438 -7.16 4.02 13.10
N GLY A 439 -6.45 4.63 12.14
CA GLY A 439 -7.05 5.24 10.95
C GLY A 439 -7.25 4.26 9.80
N HIS A 440 -7.77 4.75 8.67
CA HIS A 440 -8.19 3.93 7.53
C HIS A 440 -7.13 2.92 7.08
N MET A 441 -5.92 3.41 6.76
CA MET A 441 -4.81 2.56 6.29
C MET A 441 -4.36 1.54 7.35
N ALA A 442 -4.50 1.88 8.63
CA ALA A 442 -4.06 1.00 9.71
C ALA A 442 -4.92 -0.27 9.78
N LEU A 443 -6.21 -0.19 9.38
CA LEU A 443 -7.16 -1.33 9.39
C LEU A 443 -6.70 -2.53 8.58
N PHE A 444 -5.82 -2.37 7.60
CA PHE A 444 -5.38 -3.46 6.72
C PHE A 444 -3.86 -3.54 6.53
N ARG A 445 -3.09 -2.59 7.08
CA ARG A 445 -1.60 -2.60 7.02
C ARG A 445 -0.89 -2.58 8.38
N SER A 446 -1.58 -2.25 9.46
CA SER A 446 -0.93 -2.23 10.78
C SER A 446 -0.73 -3.64 11.30
N GLN A 447 0.53 -4.05 11.51
CA GLN A 447 0.84 -5.36 12.11
C GLN A 447 0.16 -5.56 13.46
N ARG A 448 0.02 -4.49 14.27
CA ARG A 448 -0.70 -4.52 15.54
C ARG A 448 -2.18 -4.85 15.33
N ILE A 449 -2.86 -4.16 14.40
CA ILE A 449 -4.29 -4.41 14.14
C ILE A 449 -4.50 -5.79 13.54
N LEU A 450 -3.63 -6.22 12.61
CA LEU A 450 -3.67 -7.58 12.08
C LEU A 450 -3.55 -8.61 13.22
N LYS A 451 -2.58 -8.44 14.11
CA LYS A 451 -2.38 -9.32 15.26
C LYS A 451 -3.57 -9.34 16.23
N ASP A 452 -4.10 -8.18 16.59
CA ASP A 452 -5.07 -8.05 17.69
C ASP A 452 -6.53 -8.28 17.23
N TYR A 453 -6.85 -7.98 15.97
CA TYR A 453 -8.21 -8.03 15.43
C TYR A 453 -8.38 -9.08 14.34
N TYR A 454 -7.43 -9.21 13.39
CA TYR A 454 -7.56 -10.22 12.34
C TYR A 454 -7.33 -11.64 12.87
N SER A 455 -6.57 -11.83 13.95
CA SER A 455 -6.52 -13.13 14.63
C SER A 455 -7.90 -13.60 15.11
N ARG A 456 -8.72 -12.66 15.62
CA ARG A 456 -10.11 -12.92 16.04
C ARG A 456 -11.03 -13.18 14.86
N ILE A 457 -10.88 -12.42 13.77
CA ILE A 457 -11.61 -12.67 12.50
C ILE A 457 -11.25 -14.05 11.96
N VAL A 458 -9.97 -14.41 11.90
CA VAL A 458 -9.53 -15.73 11.44
C VAL A 458 -10.11 -16.82 12.32
N ALA A 459 -10.11 -16.66 13.65
CA ALA A 459 -10.76 -17.62 14.55
C ALA A 459 -12.26 -17.77 14.26
N PHE A 460 -12.98 -16.65 14.07
CA PHE A 460 -14.39 -16.63 13.70
C PHE A 460 -14.67 -17.36 12.38
N LEU A 461 -13.80 -17.18 11.37
CA LEU A 461 -13.90 -17.86 10.08
C LEU A 461 -13.58 -19.35 10.18
N LEU A 462 -12.53 -19.73 10.90
CA LEU A 462 -12.09 -21.12 11.08
C LEU A 462 -13.11 -21.99 11.84
N GLU A 463 -13.86 -21.39 12.76
CA GLU A 463 -14.98 -22.04 13.44
C GLU A 463 -16.09 -22.41 12.47
N ARG A 464 -16.29 -21.58 11.44
CA ARG A 464 -17.32 -21.72 10.41
C ARG A 464 -16.83 -22.41 9.15
N SER A 465 -15.57 -22.82 9.08
CA SER A 465 -14.99 -23.46 7.91
C SER A 465 -15.38 -24.94 7.77
N ASP A 466 -15.60 -25.38 6.53
CA ASP A 466 -15.70 -26.78 6.17
C ASP A 466 -14.32 -27.43 6.22
N LYS A 467 -14.12 -28.36 7.15
CA LYS A 467 -12.84 -29.05 7.36
C LYS A 467 -12.82 -30.38 6.61
N ARG A 468 -11.64 -30.75 6.09
CA ARG A 468 -11.41 -32.07 5.49
C ARG A 468 -11.81 -33.14 6.49
N LYS A 469 -12.78 -34.01 6.14
CA LYS A 469 -13.10 -35.19 6.94
C LYS A 469 -11.82 -36.03 7.07
N ARG A 470 -11.39 -36.30 8.31
CA ARG A 470 -10.36 -37.31 8.56
C ARG A 470 -10.96 -38.66 8.17
N GLY A 471 -10.49 -39.20 7.05
CA GLY A 471 -10.77 -40.58 6.65
C GLY A 471 -10.00 -41.56 7.52
#